data_AF-A0A0Q7NAH7-F1
#
_entry.id   AF-A0A0Q7NAH7-F1
#
_cell.length_a   1.000
_cell.length_b   1.000
_cell.length_c   1.000
_cell.angle_alpha   90.00
_cell.angle_beta   90.00
_cell.angle_gamma   90.00
#
_symmetry.space_group_name_H-M   'P 1'
#
loop_
_entity.id
_entity.type
_entity.pdbx_description
1 polymer ?
#
loop_
_entity_poly.entity_id
_entity_poly.type
_entity_poly.pdbx_seq_one_letter_code
_entity_poly.pdbx_strand_id
1 'polypeptide(L)'
;MSVPIASLPVAQRPRERLRMLGPHALSDGELLALLLGQGTRGRSALEVAAQLIGDYGGLAELAAARPEELAVHAGIGPAKAATVVAAFHLGTRSRTPTESLPQLATPEDIAAVAIPLFAGARVERLLVLVCDTQNRLRHRAFVAEGAIDHVAVPVREILNTVLRHDGRAFALVHNHPSGDPTPSPDDRRASTLLHQAARTVGLRYLDHLVVAGEIWSTAAPFP
;
A
#
# COMPACT_ATOMS: atom_id res chain seq x y z
N MET A 1 20.66 -22.36 -33.60
CA MET A 1 19.31 -21.77 -33.71
C MET A 1 18.80 -21.53 -32.31
N SER A 2 18.28 -20.32 -32.03
CA SER A 2 17.66 -20.02 -30.75
C SER A 2 16.49 -20.95 -30.47
N VAL A 3 16.39 -21.45 -29.24
CA VAL A 3 15.25 -22.26 -28.77
C VAL A 3 14.08 -21.32 -28.47
N PRO A 4 12.93 -21.43 -29.15
CA PRO A 4 11.77 -20.61 -28.84
C PRO A 4 11.31 -20.84 -27.39
N ILE A 5 10.90 -19.78 -26.69
CA ILE A 5 10.39 -19.90 -25.30
C ILE A 5 9.21 -20.88 -25.23
N ALA A 6 8.37 -20.92 -26.26
CA ALA A 6 7.26 -21.87 -26.37
C ALA A 6 7.69 -23.35 -26.41
N SER A 7 8.95 -23.63 -26.78
CA SER A 7 9.50 -25.00 -26.78
C SER A 7 10.13 -25.41 -25.45
N LEU A 8 10.30 -24.47 -24.51
CA LEU A 8 10.71 -24.82 -23.15
C LEU A 8 9.59 -25.58 -22.43
N PRO A 9 9.93 -26.50 -21.50
CA PRO A 9 8.97 -27.08 -20.57
C PRO A 9 8.16 -25.98 -19.89
N VAL A 10 6.85 -26.19 -19.70
CA VAL A 10 5.94 -25.17 -19.13
C VAL A 10 6.46 -24.59 -17.81
N ALA A 11 7.02 -25.45 -16.94
CA ALA A 11 7.60 -25.05 -15.66
C ALA A 11 8.89 -24.21 -15.77
N GLN A 12 9.49 -24.13 -16.96
CA GLN A 12 10.69 -23.34 -17.24
C GLN A 12 10.38 -22.05 -18.01
N ARG A 13 9.14 -21.84 -18.44
CA ARG A 13 8.76 -20.61 -19.16
C ARG A 13 8.63 -19.44 -18.19
N PRO A 14 9.16 -18.24 -18.51
CA PRO A 14 9.20 -17.13 -17.57
C PRO A 14 7.82 -16.69 -17.03
N ARG A 15 6.78 -16.65 -17.86
CA ARG A 15 5.43 -16.22 -17.43
C ARG A 15 4.84 -17.19 -16.41
N GLU A 16 5.01 -18.47 -16.66
CA GLU A 16 4.50 -19.56 -15.85
C GLU A 16 5.29 -19.69 -14.55
N ARG A 17 6.61 -19.52 -14.60
CA ARG A 17 7.47 -19.40 -13.40
C ARG A 17 7.06 -18.24 -12.53
N LEU A 18 6.85 -17.05 -13.12
CA LEU A 18 6.41 -15.86 -12.38
C LEU A 18 5.08 -16.13 -11.66
N ARG A 19 4.14 -16.81 -12.33
CA ARG A 19 2.83 -17.16 -11.76
C ARG A 19 2.93 -18.21 -10.64
N MET A 20 3.80 -19.21 -10.78
CA MET A 20 3.89 -20.34 -9.85
C MET A 20 4.78 -20.06 -8.65
N LEU A 21 5.90 -19.36 -8.85
CA LEU A 21 6.98 -19.21 -7.88
C LEU A 21 7.23 -17.75 -7.48
N GLY A 22 6.58 -16.79 -8.14
CA GLY A 22 6.76 -15.36 -7.90
C GLY A 22 8.00 -14.77 -8.60
N PRO A 23 8.20 -13.45 -8.49
CA PRO A 23 9.26 -12.73 -9.21
C PRO A 23 10.68 -13.11 -8.77
N HIS A 24 10.86 -13.52 -7.52
CA HIS A 24 12.18 -13.92 -6.98
C HIS A 24 12.77 -15.17 -7.65
N ALA A 25 11.93 -15.96 -8.34
CA ALA A 25 12.38 -17.14 -9.08
C ALA A 25 12.95 -16.80 -10.47
N LEU A 26 12.79 -15.57 -10.94
CA LEU A 26 13.25 -15.13 -12.26
C LEU A 26 14.57 -14.38 -12.14
N SER A 27 15.45 -14.61 -13.10
CA SER A 27 16.60 -13.75 -13.36
C SER A 27 16.19 -12.40 -13.97
N ASP A 28 17.08 -11.43 -13.89
CA ASP A 28 16.92 -10.12 -14.54
C ASP A 28 16.63 -10.24 -16.04
N GLY A 29 17.29 -11.17 -16.73
CA GLY A 29 17.06 -11.47 -18.14
C GLY A 29 15.67 -12.04 -18.40
N GLU A 30 15.16 -12.90 -17.52
CA GLU A 30 13.77 -13.41 -17.63
C GLU A 30 12.75 -12.30 -17.39
N LEU A 31 12.95 -11.45 -16.38
CA LEU A 31 12.07 -10.31 -16.09
C LEU A 31 12.04 -9.32 -17.27
N LEU A 32 13.21 -8.98 -17.82
CA LEU A 32 13.29 -8.11 -18.98
C LEU A 32 12.67 -8.78 -20.23
N ALA A 33 12.90 -10.08 -20.45
CA ALA A 33 12.29 -10.81 -21.57
C ALA A 33 10.76 -10.81 -21.51
N LEU A 34 10.16 -10.82 -20.31
CA LEU A 34 8.72 -10.67 -20.14
C LEU A 34 8.21 -9.31 -20.64
N LEU A 35 8.94 -8.23 -20.37
CA LEU A 35 8.62 -6.88 -20.85
C LEU A 35 8.78 -6.77 -22.37
N LEU A 36 9.83 -7.39 -22.93
CA LEU A 36 10.07 -7.39 -24.38
C LEU A 36 9.02 -8.20 -25.16
N GLY A 37 8.41 -9.19 -24.51
CA GLY A 37 7.30 -9.99 -25.02
C GLY A 37 7.69 -11.02 -26.08
N GLN A 38 8.25 -10.57 -27.21
CA GLN A 38 8.69 -11.39 -28.32
C GLN A 38 10.15 -11.11 -28.67
N GLY A 39 10.84 -12.12 -29.21
CA GLY A 39 12.22 -11.98 -29.69
C GLY A 39 12.31 -11.28 -31.06
N THR A 40 13.33 -11.66 -31.82
CA THR A 40 13.52 -11.27 -33.23
C THR A 40 13.70 -12.49 -34.10
N ARG A 41 13.84 -12.28 -35.41
CA ARG A 41 14.19 -13.36 -36.33
C ARG A 41 15.54 -13.96 -35.90
N GLY A 42 15.50 -15.22 -35.46
CA GLY A 42 16.68 -15.99 -35.06
C GLY A 42 17.09 -15.88 -33.59
N ARG A 43 16.42 -15.03 -32.78
CA ARG A 43 16.73 -14.85 -31.35
C ARG A 43 15.47 -14.75 -30.50
N SER A 44 15.47 -15.44 -29.36
CA SER A 44 14.38 -15.39 -28.37
C SER A 44 14.39 -14.08 -27.58
N ALA A 45 13.27 -13.74 -26.92
CA ALA A 45 13.22 -12.58 -26.02
C ALA A 45 14.23 -12.70 -24.86
N LEU A 46 14.54 -13.92 -24.40
CA LEU A 46 15.56 -14.20 -23.38
C LEU A 46 16.96 -13.81 -23.85
N GLU A 47 17.33 -14.20 -25.08
CA GLU A 47 18.65 -13.86 -25.64
C GLU A 47 18.78 -12.37 -25.96
N VAL A 48 17.69 -11.72 -26.38
CA VAL A 48 17.68 -10.27 -26.61
C VAL A 48 17.84 -9.54 -25.27
N ALA A 49 17.10 -9.95 -24.24
CA ALA A 49 17.20 -9.37 -22.89
C ALA A 49 18.59 -9.56 -22.28
N ALA A 50 19.14 -10.78 -22.34
CA ALA A 50 20.46 -11.08 -21.79
C ALA A 50 21.57 -10.27 -22.48
N GLN A 51 21.51 -10.14 -23.81
CA GLN A 51 22.47 -9.28 -24.51
C GLN A 51 22.29 -7.81 -24.10
N LEU A 52 21.06 -7.31 -24.06
CA LEU A 52 20.83 -5.90 -23.74
C LEU A 52 21.36 -5.53 -22.35
N ILE A 53 21.17 -6.40 -21.35
CA ILE A 53 21.75 -6.21 -20.01
C ILE A 53 23.29 -6.23 -20.08
N GLY A 54 23.86 -7.16 -20.84
CA GLY A 54 25.31 -7.27 -21.02
C GLY A 54 25.93 -6.04 -21.71
N ASP A 55 25.29 -5.53 -22.76
CA ASP A 55 25.74 -4.37 -23.53
C ASP A 55 25.79 -3.10 -22.68
N TYR A 56 24.88 -2.95 -21.70
CA TYR A 56 24.84 -1.82 -20.77
C TYR A 56 25.63 -2.06 -19.48
N GLY A 57 26.13 -3.29 -19.23
CA GLY A 57 26.90 -3.62 -18.03
C GLY A 57 26.06 -3.93 -16.78
N GLY A 58 24.73 -3.96 -16.89
CA GLY A 58 23.83 -4.22 -15.77
C GLY A 58 22.46 -3.58 -15.91
N LEU A 59 21.55 -3.92 -14.99
CA LEU A 59 20.22 -3.31 -14.94
C LEU A 59 20.25 -1.84 -14.53
N ALA A 60 21.21 -1.41 -13.71
CA ALA A 60 21.27 -0.04 -13.21
C ALA A 60 21.59 0.94 -14.34
N GLU A 61 22.58 0.60 -15.15
CA GLU A 61 23.00 1.34 -16.34
C GLU A 61 21.94 1.28 -17.43
N LEU A 62 21.32 0.11 -17.63
CA LEU A 62 20.19 -0.04 -18.54
C LEU A 62 19.00 0.85 -18.15
N ALA A 63 18.74 1.00 -16.85
CA ALA A 63 17.66 1.84 -16.34
C ALA A 63 17.88 3.34 -16.55
N ALA A 64 19.13 3.76 -16.76
CA ALA A 64 19.51 5.14 -17.03
C ALA A 64 19.48 5.49 -18.54
N ALA A 65 19.35 4.49 -19.40
CA ALA A 65 19.36 4.67 -20.86
C ALA A 65 18.12 5.41 -21.37
N ARG A 66 18.30 6.22 -22.41
CA ARG A 66 17.21 6.89 -23.11
C ARG A 66 16.53 5.94 -24.10
N PRO A 67 15.22 6.11 -24.38
CA PRO A 67 14.52 5.25 -25.35
C PRO A 67 15.20 5.18 -26.72
N GLU A 68 15.78 6.29 -27.19
CA GLU A 68 16.46 6.36 -28.48
C GLU A 68 17.77 5.55 -28.49
N GLU A 69 18.47 5.47 -27.35
CA GLU A 69 19.69 4.68 -27.17
C GLU A 69 19.38 3.19 -27.14
N LEU A 70 18.27 2.79 -26.51
CA LEU A 70 17.82 1.40 -26.55
C LEU A 70 17.32 1.00 -27.95
N ALA A 71 16.70 1.93 -28.68
CA ALA A 71 16.05 1.66 -29.96
C ALA A 71 17.02 1.26 -31.09
N VAL A 72 18.33 1.51 -30.93
CA VAL A 72 19.35 1.13 -31.91
C VAL A 72 19.71 -0.37 -31.86
N HIS A 73 19.36 -1.07 -30.77
CA HIS A 73 19.69 -2.48 -30.61
C HIS A 73 18.76 -3.37 -31.44
N ALA A 74 19.35 -4.34 -32.13
CA ALA A 74 18.60 -5.28 -32.96
C ALA A 74 17.54 -6.03 -32.12
N GLY A 75 16.28 -5.75 -32.38
CA GLY A 75 15.14 -6.36 -31.68
C GLY A 75 14.47 -5.54 -30.62
N ILE A 76 15.01 -4.36 -30.34
CA ILE A 76 14.46 -3.37 -29.45
C ILE A 76 13.99 -2.20 -30.31
N GLY A 77 12.84 -2.34 -30.97
CA GLY A 77 12.24 -1.20 -31.67
C GLY A 77 11.71 -0.14 -30.68
N PRO A 78 11.28 1.04 -31.17
CA PRO A 78 10.83 2.15 -30.33
C PRO A 78 9.79 1.76 -29.26
N ALA A 79 8.85 0.88 -29.59
CA ALA A 79 7.83 0.41 -28.65
C ALA A 79 8.41 -0.41 -27.47
N LYS A 80 9.39 -1.29 -27.75
CA LYS A 80 10.04 -2.10 -26.70
C LYS A 80 10.97 -1.23 -25.86
N ALA A 81 11.71 -0.31 -26.48
CA ALA A 81 12.53 0.68 -25.78
C ALA A 81 11.68 1.50 -24.79
N ALA A 82 10.57 2.07 -25.26
CA ALA A 82 9.63 2.82 -24.42
C ALA A 82 9.07 1.97 -23.27
N THR A 83 8.75 0.70 -23.53
CA THR A 83 8.25 -0.24 -22.51
C THR A 83 9.28 -0.48 -21.40
N VAL A 84 10.55 -0.70 -21.75
CA VAL A 84 11.63 -0.93 -20.78
C VAL A 84 11.87 0.32 -19.93
N VAL A 85 12.00 1.48 -20.57
CA VAL A 85 12.19 2.77 -19.87
C VAL A 85 11.02 3.06 -18.94
N ALA A 86 9.77 2.87 -19.41
CA ALA A 86 8.58 3.06 -18.60
C ALA A 86 8.56 2.13 -17.37
N ALA A 87 8.95 0.86 -17.53
CA ALA A 87 8.99 -0.09 -16.43
C ALA A 87 9.97 0.34 -15.33
N PHE A 88 11.17 0.81 -15.68
CA PHE A 88 12.12 1.33 -14.71
C PHE A 88 11.61 2.59 -14.01
N HIS A 89 11.04 3.54 -14.75
CA HIS A 89 10.46 4.74 -14.15
C HIS A 89 9.29 4.43 -13.21
N LEU A 90 8.42 3.47 -13.55
CA LEU A 90 7.38 2.98 -12.65
C LEU A 90 7.98 2.34 -11.40
N GLY A 91 9.03 1.52 -11.56
CA GLY A 91 9.79 0.96 -10.44
C GLY A 91 10.32 2.04 -9.50
N THR A 92 10.96 3.07 -10.04
CA THR A 92 11.47 4.21 -9.25
C THR A 92 10.35 4.98 -8.58
N ARG A 93 9.28 5.35 -9.31
CA ARG A 93 8.13 6.07 -8.76
C ARG A 93 7.40 5.28 -7.69
N SER A 94 7.35 3.96 -7.77
CA SER A 94 6.75 3.11 -6.74
C SER A 94 7.54 3.10 -5.43
N ARG A 95 8.83 3.46 -5.49
CA ARG A 95 9.72 3.57 -4.32
C ARG A 95 9.77 4.98 -3.76
N THR A 96 9.54 5.99 -4.60
CA THR A 96 9.39 7.37 -4.14
C THR A 96 8.07 7.49 -3.37
N PRO A 97 8.09 7.85 -2.08
CA PRO A 97 6.85 8.13 -1.37
C PRO A 97 6.11 9.25 -2.11
N THR A 98 4.90 8.98 -2.61
CA THR A 98 3.92 10.04 -2.85
C THR A 98 3.81 10.85 -1.57
N GLU A 99 3.85 12.19 -1.66
CA GLU A 99 3.72 13.20 -0.59
C GLU A 99 3.74 12.67 0.84
N SER A 100 4.71 13.09 1.66
CA SER A 100 4.88 12.59 3.05
C SER A 100 3.54 12.44 3.76
N LEU A 101 3.06 11.20 3.83
CA LEU A 101 1.79 10.88 4.45
C LEU A 101 1.82 11.45 5.87
N PRO A 102 0.74 12.11 6.33
CA PRO A 102 0.74 12.75 7.63
C PRO A 102 1.08 11.71 8.70
N GLN A 103 2.04 12.07 9.56
CA GLN A 103 2.46 11.23 10.66
C GLN A 103 1.57 11.54 11.87
N LEU A 104 0.97 10.51 12.46
CA LEU A 104 0.11 10.64 13.63
C LEU A 104 0.92 10.35 14.89
N ALA A 105 1.64 11.36 15.39
CA ALA A 105 2.46 11.26 16.59
C ALA A 105 1.70 11.69 17.84
N THR A 106 0.76 12.64 17.71
CA THR A 106 -0.02 13.18 18.81
C THR A 106 -1.53 13.14 18.53
N PRO A 107 -2.39 13.31 19.55
CA PRO A 107 -3.83 13.50 19.38
C PRO A 107 -4.18 14.66 18.44
N GLU A 108 -3.39 15.74 18.44
CA GLU A 108 -3.58 16.89 17.54
C GLU A 108 -3.40 16.49 16.07
N ASP A 109 -2.43 15.62 15.75
CA ASP A 109 -2.24 15.11 14.39
C ASP A 109 -3.45 14.28 13.93
N ILE A 110 -3.99 13.47 14.84
CA ILE A 110 -5.18 12.64 14.59
C ILE A 110 -6.40 13.54 14.33
N ALA A 111 -6.60 14.55 15.18
CA ALA A 111 -7.69 15.52 15.05
C ALA A 111 -7.60 16.32 13.74
N ALA A 112 -6.40 16.82 13.39
CA ALA A 112 -6.17 17.58 12.16
C ALA A 112 -6.53 16.78 10.89
N VAL A 113 -6.32 15.46 10.91
CA VAL A 113 -6.73 14.57 9.82
C VAL A 113 -8.22 14.25 9.86
N ALA A 114 -8.78 14.02 11.05
CA ALA A 114 -10.10 13.45 11.22
C ALA A 114 -11.24 14.47 11.17
N ILE A 115 -11.10 15.63 11.82
CA ILE A 115 -12.16 16.65 11.95
C ILE A 115 -12.78 17.02 10.59
N PRO A 116 -11.99 17.31 9.52
CA PRO A 116 -12.57 17.65 8.21
C PRO A 116 -13.44 16.54 7.60
N LEU A 117 -13.26 15.28 8.01
CA LEU A 117 -14.00 14.12 7.50
C LEU A 117 -15.37 13.96 8.15
N PHE A 118 -15.60 14.62 9.29
CA PHE A 118 -16.87 14.64 10.01
C PHE A 118 -17.71 15.89 9.70
N ALA A 119 -17.22 16.79 8.84
CA ALA A 119 -17.94 18.00 8.46
C ALA A 119 -19.34 17.67 7.92
N GLY A 120 -20.37 18.24 8.55
CA GLY A 120 -21.77 18.05 8.17
C GLY A 120 -22.38 16.70 8.57
N ALA A 121 -21.67 15.83 9.31
CA ALA A 121 -22.22 14.59 9.82
C ALA A 121 -23.34 14.89 10.84
N ARG A 122 -24.56 14.42 10.54
CA ARG A 122 -25.74 14.56 11.41
C ARG A 122 -25.99 13.36 12.31
N VAL A 123 -25.28 12.27 12.05
CA VAL A 123 -25.31 11.02 12.80
C VAL A 123 -23.90 10.74 13.29
N GLU A 124 -23.82 9.98 14.36
CA GLU A 124 -22.55 9.46 14.87
C GLU A 124 -21.95 8.46 13.88
N ARG A 125 -20.64 8.54 13.68
CA ARG A 125 -19.87 7.71 12.76
C ARG A 125 -18.54 7.36 13.41
N LEU A 126 -18.05 6.14 13.19
CA LEU A 126 -16.75 5.70 13.69
C LEU A 126 -15.74 5.58 12.53
N LEU A 127 -14.65 6.31 12.63
CA LEU A 127 -13.52 6.36 11.71
C LEU A 127 -12.33 5.58 12.29
N VAL A 128 -11.70 4.77 11.44
CA VAL A 128 -10.43 4.11 11.71
C VAL A 128 -9.35 4.74 10.82
N LEU A 129 -8.29 5.23 11.44
CA LEU A 129 -7.08 5.72 10.78
C LEU A 129 -6.00 4.64 10.85
N VAL A 130 -5.67 4.04 9.72
CA VAL A 130 -4.68 2.95 9.63
C VAL A 130 -3.31 3.52 9.31
N CYS A 131 -2.30 3.15 10.10
CA CYS A 131 -0.95 3.70 10.00
C CYS A 131 0.12 2.61 9.82
N ASP A 132 1.26 3.00 9.25
CA ASP A 132 2.46 2.15 9.15
C ASP A 132 3.26 2.07 10.47
N THR A 133 4.46 1.46 10.43
CA THR A 133 5.35 1.34 11.60
C THR A 133 5.88 2.67 12.11
N GLN A 134 5.84 3.73 11.31
CA GLN A 134 6.29 5.08 11.65
C GLN A 134 5.10 6.02 11.95
N ASN A 135 3.90 5.45 12.15
CA ASN A 135 2.64 6.17 12.36
C ASN A 135 2.20 7.03 11.16
N ARG A 136 2.68 6.76 9.95
CA ARG A 136 2.20 7.49 8.77
C ARG A 136 0.87 6.93 8.31
N LEU A 137 -0.09 7.81 8.06
CA LEU A 137 -1.44 7.46 7.67
C LEU A 137 -1.48 6.80 6.29
N ARG A 138 -1.86 5.52 6.24
CA ARG A 138 -2.00 4.74 5.00
C ARG A 138 -3.43 4.67 4.50
N HIS A 139 -4.41 4.61 5.40
CA HIS A 139 -5.80 4.41 5.03
C HIS A 139 -6.76 5.04 6.04
N ARG A 140 -7.96 5.39 5.58
CA ARG A 140 -9.05 6.00 6.35
C ARG A 140 -10.33 5.25 6.02
N ALA A 141 -11.04 4.74 7.02
CA ALA A 141 -12.27 3.99 6.80
C ALA A 141 -13.30 4.27 7.88
N PHE A 142 -14.52 4.61 7.45
CA PHE A 142 -15.66 4.59 8.36
C PHE A 142 -16.16 3.15 8.51
N VAL A 143 -16.31 2.70 9.75
CA VAL A 143 -16.64 1.30 10.09
C VAL A 143 -17.98 1.15 10.79
N ALA A 144 -18.59 2.24 11.25
CA ALA A 144 -19.94 2.29 11.81
C ALA A 144 -20.60 3.65 11.57
N GLU A 145 -21.93 3.68 11.52
CA GLU A 145 -22.78 4.87 11.36
C GLU A 145 -24.14 4.65 12.05
N GLY A 146 -24.64 5.67 12.76
CA GLY A 146 -25.87 5.60 13.57
C GLY A 146 -25.58 5.64 15.07
N ALA A 147 -26.62 5.61 15.91
CA ALA A 147 -26.48 5.66 17.37
C ALA A 147 -25.57 4.52 17.86
N ILE A 148 -24.33 4.85 18.24
CA ILE A 148 -23.38 3.89 18.81
C ILE A 148 -23.79 3.56 20.25
N ASP A 149 -24.71 4.34 20.83
CA ASP A 149 -25.31 4.25 22.17
C ASP A 149 -25.72 2.84 22.64
N HIS A 150 -25.96 1.89 21.73
CA HIS A 150 -26.41 0.53 22.08
C HIS A 150 -25.75 -0.63 21.32
N VAL A 151 -24.78 -0.36 20.45
CA VAL A 151 -24.12 -1.42 19.66
C VAL A 151 -22.70 -1.63 20.19
N ALA A 152 -22.39 -2.87 20.56
CA ALA A 152 -21.03 -3.24 20.94
C ALA A 152 -20.04 -2.81 19.84
N VAL A 153 -18.99 -2.09 20.23
CA VAL A 153 -17.98 -1.57 19.29
C VAL A 153 -17.49 -2.70 18.38
N PRO A 154 -17.43 -2.48 17.05
CA PRO A 154 -17.18 -3.53 16.07
C PRO A 154 -15.68 -3.87 16.02
N VAL A 155 -15.14 -4.42 17.12
CA VAL A 155 -13.72 -4.71 17.32
C VAL A 155 -13.15 -5.55 16.19
N ARG A 156 -13.90 -6.56 15.75
CA ARG A 156 -13.47 -7.45 14.66
C ARG A 156 -13.34 -6.68 13.35
N GLU A 157 -14.30 -5.85 13.01
CA GLU A 157 -14.33 -5.06 11.78
C GLU A 157 -13.21 -4.01 11.79
N ILE A 158 -12.96 -3.36 12.94
CA ILE A 158 -11.85 -2.42 13.13
C ILE A 158 -10.51 -3.13 12.90
N LEU A 159 -10.23 -4.23 13.60
CA LEU A 159 -8.96 -4.94 13.44
C LEU A 159 -8.79 -5.50 12.02
N ASN A 160 -9.87 -6.01 11.41
CA ASN A 160 -9.86 -6.49 10.04
C ASN A 160 -9.51 -5.36 9.05
N THR A 161 -10.07 -4.17 9.25
CA THR A 161 -9.73 -2.97 8.47
C THR A 161 -8.25 -2.65 8.59
N VAL A 162 -7.70 -2.61 9.81
CA VAL A 162 -6.27 -2.34 10.03
C VAL A 162 -5.39 -3.37 9.32
N LEU A 163 -5.72 -4.66 9.44
CA LEU A 163 -4.94 -5.75 8.85
C LEU A 163 -5.01 -5.79 7.32
N ARG A 164 -6.19 -5.56 6.72
CA ARG A 164 -6.37 -5.55 5.26
C ARG A 164 -5.63 -4.42 4.55
N HIS A 165 -5.31 -3.35 5.28
CA HIS A 165 -4.60 -2.19 4.76
C HIS A 165 -3.14 -2.14 5.23
N ASP A 166 -2.56 -3.30 5.55
CA ASP A 166 -1.16 -3.47 5.98
C ASP A 166 -0.79 -2.56 7.17
N GLY A 167 -1.75 -2.33 8.06
CA GLY A 167 -1.61 -1.49 9.23
C GLY A 167 -0.70 -2.10 10.30
N ARG A 168 0.05 -1.24 10.98
CA ARG A 168 0.92 -1.55 12.12
C ARG A 168 0.54 -0.76 13.36
N ALA A 169 -0.16 0.35 13.17
CA ALA A 169 -0.81 1.11 14.21
C ALA A 169 -2.15 1.65 13.72
N PHE A 170 -3.03 2.04 14.63
CA PHE A 170 -4.27 2.71 14.27
C PHE A 170 -4.77 3.66 15.36
N ALA A 171 -5.54 4.65 14.94
CA ALA A 171 -6.33 5.51 15.82
C ALA A 171 -7.82 5.36 15.49
N LEU A 172 -8.66 5.60 16.49
CA LEU A 172 -10.10 5.72 16.33
C LEU A 172 -10.53 7.17 16.45
N VAL A 173 -11.57 7.54 15.71
CA VAL A 173 -12.26 8.81 15.91
C VAL A 173 -13.75 8.60 15.72
N HIS A 174 -14.59 9.12 16.61
CA HIS A 174 -16.03 9.24 16.35
C HIS A 174 -16.54 10.62 16.68
N ASN A 175 -17.66 11.01 16.05
CA ASN A 175 -18.28 12.31 16.29
C ASN A 175 -19.48 12.23 17.21
N HIS A 176 -19.62 13.21 18.11
CA HIS A 176 -20.85 13.46 18.86
C HIS A 176 -21.64 14.60 18.19
N PRO A 177 -22.78 14.30 17.51
CA PRO A 177 -23.62 15.35 16.93
C PRO A 177 -24.24 16.30 17.96
N SER A 178 -24.24 15.92 19.25
CA SER A 178 -24.70 16.75 20.37
C SER A 178 -23.87 18.01 20.60
N GLY A 179 -22.63 18.04 20.10
CA GLY A 179 -21.70 19.15 20.30
C GLY A 179 -20.82 19.04 21.54
N ASP A 180 -20.94 17.97 22.34
CA ASP A 180 -20.09 17.71 23.51
C ASP A 180 -19.07 16.60 23.18
N PRO A 181 -17.76 16.89 23.16
CA PRO A 181 -16.74 15.89 22.89
C PRO A 181 -16.40 15.02 24.11
N THR A 182 -17.07 15.17 25.26
CA THR A 182 -16.79 14.38 26.46
C THR A 182 -17.04 12.90 26.21
N PRO A 183 -16.08 12.00 26.47
CA PRO A 183 -16.23 10.59 26.19
C PRO A 183 -17.13 9.94 27.22
N SER A 184 -18.07 9.12 26.75
CA SER A 184 -18.93 8.32 27.60
C SER A 184 -18.13 7.18 28.28
N PRO A 185 -18.71 6.55 29.33
CA PRO A 185 -18.14 5.32 29.87
C PRO A 185 -18.03 4.19 28.85
N ASP A 186 -18.92 4.14 27.86
CA ASP A 186 -18.88 3.15 26.78
C ASP A 186 -17.74 3.39 25.80
N ASP A 187 -17.43 4.64 25.47
CA ASP A 187 -16.27 5.00 24.64
C ASP A 187 -14.97 4.52 25.29
N ARG A 188 -14.84 4.73 26.60
CA ARG A 188 -13.66 4.28 27.36
C ARG A 188 -13.59 2.76 27.48
N ARG A 189 -14.74 2.08 27.62
CA ARG A 189 -14.79 0.60 27.57
C ARG A 189 -14.35 0.09 26.20
N ALA A 190 -14.80 0.71 25.13
CA ALA A 190 -14.39 0.40 23.76
C ALA A 190 -12.88 0.58 23.56
N SER A 191 -12.33 1.72 24.00
CA SER A 191 -10.89 1.99 23.97
C SER A 191 -10.10 0.91 24.70
N THR A 192 -10.58 0.48 25.88
CA THR A 192 -9.94 -0.56 26.68
C THR A 192 -9.91 -1.91 25.95
N LEU A 193 -11.06 -2.33 25.41
CA LEU A 193 -11.17 -3.57 24.65
C LEU A 193 -10.28 -3.57 23.41
N LEU A 194 -10.27 -2.47 22.65
CA LEU A 194 -9.45 -2.35 21.45
C LEU A 194 -7.97 -2.27 21.76
N HIS A 195 -7.57 -1.56 22.81
CA HIS A 195 -6.18 -1.51 23.24
C HIS A 195 -5.64 -2.90 23.58
N GLN A 196 -6.42 -3.70 24.32
CA GLN A 196 -6.07 -5.09 24.66
C GLN A 196 -6.05 -6.01 23.43
N ALA A 197 -7.07 -5.91 22.57
CA ALA A 197 -7.16 -6.72 21.36
C ALA A 197 -6.02 -6.40 20.38
N ALA A 198 -5.70 -5.12 20.17
CA ALA A 198 -4.59 -4.66 19.34
C ALA A 198 -3.25 -5.26 19.82
N ARG A 199 -2.97 -5.20 21.13
CA ARG A 199 -1.77 -5.81 21.72
C ARG A 199 -1.69 -7.31 21.44
N THR A 200 -2.81 -8.01 21.52
CA THR A 200 -2.88 -9.47 21.30
C THR A 200 -2.50 -9.85 19.86
N VAL A 201 -2.87 -9.02 18.88
CA VAL A 201 -2.57 -9.27 17.46
C VAL A 201 -1.35 -8.54 16.93
N GLY A 202 -0.53 -7.93 17.81
CA GLY A 202 0.70 -7.24 17.44
C GLY A 202 0.51 -5.90 16.73
N LEU A 203 -0.63 -5.22 16.97
CA LEU A 203 -0.91 -3.87 16.48
C LEU A 203 -0.73 -2.84 17.60
N ARG A 204 -0.32 -1.62 17.23
CA ARG A 204 -0.27 -0.49 18.16
C ARG A 204 -1.56 0.32 18.11
N TYR A 205 -2.21 0.46 19.25
CA TYR A 205 -3.33 1.39 19.41
C TYR A 205 -2.75 2.77 19.76
N LEU A 206 -3.01 3.78 18.92
CA LEU A 206 -2.47 5.14 19.07
C LEU A 206 -3.33 5.96 20.01
N ASP A 207 -4.59 6.19 19.64
CA ASP A 207 -5.54 6.94 20.45
C ASP A 207 -7.00 6.70 19.99
N HIS A 208 -7.95 7.22 20.76
CA HIS A 208 -9.36 7.33 20.41
C HIS A 208 -9.89 8.72 20.72
N LEU A 209 -10.26 9.46 19.67
CA LEU A 209 -10.79 10.81 19.81
C LEU A 209 -12.31 10.85 19.65
N VAL A 210 -12.94 11.66 20.49
CA VAL A 210 -14.34 12.05 20.34
C VAL A 210 -14.35 13.48 19.81
N VAL A 211 -14.96 13.71 18.65
CA VAL A 211 -15.00 15.02 17.99
C VAL A 211 -16.40 15.63 18.06
N ALA A 212 -16.46 16.94 18.24
CA ALA A 212 -17.69 17.72 18.24
C ALA A 212 -17.45 19.03 17.51
N GLY A 213 -17.68 19.04 16.19
CA GLY A 213 -17.24 20.15 15.33
C GLY A 213 -15.71 20.23 15.32
N GLU A 214 -15.16 21.39 15.71
CA GLU A 214 -13.71 21.64 15.72
C GLU A 214 -13.02 21.29 17.05
N ILE A 215 -13.80 20.94 18.08
CA ILE A 215 -13.27 20.55 19.39
C ILE A 215 -13.27 19.03 19.54
N TRP A 216 -12.34 18.53 20.34
CA TRP A 216 -12.17 17.10 20.55
C TRP A 216 -11.68 16.78 21.96
N SER A 217 -11.86 15.54 22.38
CA SER A 217 -11.26 14.99 23.60
C SER A 217 -10.81 13.54 23.37
N THR A 218 -9.95 13.04 24.27
CA THR A 218 -9.45 11.67 24.20
C THR A 218 -10.28 10.73 25.09
N ALA A 219 -10.83 9.68 24.49
CA ALA A 219 -11.47 8.56 25.19
C ALA A 219 -10.40 7.57 25.69
N ALA A 220 -9.59 7.97 26.66
CA ALA A 220 -8.50 7.13 27.17
C ALA A 220 -9.03 5.78 27.73
N PRO A 221 -8.34 4.66 27.46
CA PRO A 221 -8.61 3.38 28.10
C PRO A 221 -8.71 3.49 29.63
N PHE A 222 -9.47 2.61 30.25
CA PHE A 222 -9.37 2.43 31.70
C PHE A 222 -7.98 1.86 32.05
N PRO A 223 -7.42 2.26 33.22
CA PRO A 223 -6.12 1.78 33.68
C PRO A 223 -6.10 0.26 33.90
#